data_AF-A0A085ZBD5-F1
#
_entry.id   AF-A0A085ZBD5-F1
#
_cell.length_a   1.000
_cell.length_b   1.000
_cell.length_c   1.000
_cell.angle_alpha   90.00
_cell.angle_beta   90.00
_cell.angle_gamma   90.00
#
_symmetry.space_group_name_H-M   'P 1'
#
loop_
_entity.id
_entity.type
_entity.pdbx_description
1 polymer ?
#
loop_
_entity_poly.entity_id
_entity_poly.type
_entity_poly.pdbx_seq_one_letter_code
_entity_poly.pdbx_strand_id
1 'polypeptide(L)'
;MGYNKYTFLENAITAKATVISYRTTTDTETKKNGNKRTTKKITYYYPTFEFKDAQNRLTQVESNVGHGNSKPYSVGDQVEIVYSKENPQNARINSFLNQWLFTTIVGSFSLLFLIIAFTFKIKK
;
A
#
# COMPACT_ATOMS: atom_id res chain seq x y z
N MET A 1 27.33 -5.55 1.67
CA MET A 1 26.08 -6.14 2.19
C MET A 1 24.95 -5.88 1.22
N GLY A 2 24.58 -6.86 0.38
CA GLY A 2 23.50 -6.74 -0.59
C GLY A 2 22.17 -7.16 0.03
N TYR A 3 21.18 -6.27 0.03
CA TYR A 3 19.83 -6.61 0.46
C TYR A 3 19.14 -7.39 -0.66
N ASN A 4 19.02 -8.71 -0.48
CA ASN A 4 18.26 -9.59 -1.36
C ASN A 4 16.77 -9.26 -1.22
N LYS A 5 16.19 -8.64 -2.25
CA LYS A 5 14.75 -8.33 -2.36
C LYS A 5 13.83 -9.57 -2.22
N TYR A 6 14.37 -10.77 -2.40
CA TYR A 6 13.61 -12.01 -2.48
C TYR A 6 13.03 -12.48 -1.13
N THR A 7 13.67 -12.19 -0.01
CA THR A 7 13.18 -12.59 1.33
C THR A 7 12.01 -11.74 1.84
N PHE A 8 11.74 -10.58 1.24
CA PHE A 8 10.62 -9.72 1.65
C PHE A 8 9.25 -10.28 1.23
N LEU A 9 9.20 -11.03 0.12
CA LEU A 9 7.95 -11.54 -0.45
C LEU A 9 7.48 -12.86 0.19
N GLU A 10 8.38 -13.61 0.81
CA GLU A 10 8.06 -14.94 1.35
C GLU A 10 7.23 -14.88 2.65
N ASN A 11 7.35 -13.79 3.42
CA ASN A 11 6.68 -13.60 4.71
C ASN A 11 5.75 -12.36 4.77
N ALA A 12 5.35 -11.86 3.60
CA ALA A 12 4.41 -10.77 3.46
C ALA A 12 2.99 -11.25 3.85
N ILE A 13 2.51 -10.82 5.01
CA ILE A 13 1.15 -11.10 5.45
C ILE A 13 0.29 -9.90 5.08
N THR A 14 -0.79 -10.18 4.35
CA THR A 14 -1.80 -9.17 4.01
C THR A 14 -2.80 -9.06 5.16
N ALA A 15 -3.10 -7.84 5.61
CA ALA A 15 -4.10 -7.59 6.63
C ALA A 15 -4.99 -6.41 6.26
N LYS A 16 -6.23 -6.44 6.73
CA LYS A 16 -7.14 -5.30 6.67
C LYS A 16 -6.78 -4.33 7.80
N ALA A 17 -6.54 -3.08 7.44
CA ALA A 17 -6.28 -2.00 8.38
C ALA A 17 -7.32 -0.90 8.22
N THR A 18 -7.60 -0.18 9.29
CA THR A 18 -8.50 0.97 9.29
C THR A 18 -7.68 2.25 9.37
N VAL A 19 -7.97 3.22 8.52
CA VAL A 19 -7.37 4.55 8.60
C VAL A 19 -7.87 5.25 9.87
N ILE A 20 -6.99 5.60 10.80
CA ILE A 20 -7.37 6.28 12.04
C ILE A 20 -7.00 7.76 12.05
N SER A 21 -5.92 8.16 11.35
CA SER A 21 -5.47 9.55 11.32
C SER A 21 -4.56 9.86 10.14
N TYR A 22 -4.19 11.13 9.97
CA TYR A 22 -3.26 11.61 8.95
C TYR A 22 -2.20 12.50 9.58
N ARG A 23 -0.93 12.21 9.29
CA ARG A 23 0.17 13.15 9.53
C ARG A 23 0.37 14.01 8.30
N THR A 24 0.35 15.34 8.47
CA THR A 24 0.52 16.30 7.38
C THR A 24 1.88 16.97 7.46
N THR A 25 2.65 16.91 6.38
CA THR A 25 3.93 17.62 6.25
C THR A 25 3.82 18.62 5.12
N THR A 26 4.09 19.90 5.38
CA THR A 26 4.08 20.93 4.34
C THR A 26 5.51 21.29 3.98
N ASP A 27 5.86 21.08 2.72
CA ASP A 27 7.15 21.50 2.16
C ASP A 27 6.99 22.78 1.34
N THR A 28 7.95 23.69 1.44
CA THR A 28 7.93 25.00 0.78
C THR A 28 9.11 25.12 -0.15
N GLU A 29 8.88 24.90 -1.44
CA GLU A 29 9.87 25.12 -2.46
C GLU A 29 9.83 26.58 -2.92
N THR A 30 10.94 27.30 -2.76
CA THR A 30 11.09 28.65 -3.30
C THR A 30 12.01 28.60 -4.51
N LYS A 31 11.47 28.90 -5.70
CA LYS A 31 12.25 29.05 -6.93
C LYS A 31 12.45 30.54 -7.21
N LYS A 32 13.70 30.95 -7.40
CA LYS A 32 14.08 32.30 -7.83
C LYS A 32 14.52 32.25 -9.28
N ASN A 33 13.87 33.02 -10.15
CA ASN A 33 14.25 33.18 -11.54
C ASN A 33 14.39 34.67 -11.87
N GLY A 34 15.64 35.15 -11.97
CA GLY A 34 15.94 36.58 -12.08
C GLY A 34 15.40 37.38 -10.89
N ASN A 35 14.57 38.39 -11.18
CA ASN A 35 13.87 39.21 -10.17
C ASN A 35 12.52 38.62 -9.71
N LYS A 36 12.03 37.54 -10.34
CA LYS A 36 10.77 36.88 -9.94
C LYS A 36 11.05 35.78 -8.91
N ARG A 37 10.28 35.78 -7.83
CA ARG A 37 10.27 34.73 -6.80
C ARG A 37 8.93 34.01 -6.86
N THR A 38 8.97 32.69 -7.04
CA THR A 38 7.78 31.83 -6.99
C THR A 38 7.93 30.87 -5.82
N THR A 39 7.01 30.96 -4.87
CA THR A 39 6.94 30.04 -3.73
C THR A 39 5.82 29.03 -3.99
N LYS A 40 6.16 27.75 -4.03
CA LYS A 40 5.22 26.64 -4.14
C LYS A 40 5.18 25.91 -2.81
N LYS A 41 3.99 25.82 -2.21
CA LYS A 41 3.75 24.98 -1.03
C LYS A 41 3.17 23.65 -1.48
N ILE A 42 3.75 22.55 -1.04
CA ILE A 42 3.28 21.19 -1.29
C ILE A 42 2.94 20.56 0.05
N THR A 43 1.70 20.12 0.23
CA THR A 43 1.27 19.40 1.44
C THR A 43 1.20 17.91 1.16
N TYR A 44 1.93 17.13 1.96
CA TYR A 44 1.96 15.68 1.94
C TYR A 44 1.11 15.12 3.09
N TYR A 45 0.26 14.16 2.78
CA TYR A 45 -0.62 13.47 3.72
C TYR A 45 -0.15 12.02 3.90
N TYR A 46 0.30 11.67 5.09
CA TYR A 46 0.75 10.33 5.47
C TYR A 46 -0.34 9.69 6.33
N PRO A 47 -1.12 8.73 5.81
CA PRO A 47 -2.14 8.05 6.60
C PRO A 47 -1.52 7.15 7.67
N THR A 48 -2.11 7.15 8.85
CA THR A 48 -1.83 6.21 9.94
C THR A 48 -2.95 5.18 9.99
N PHE A 49 -2.56 3.91 9.94
CA PHE A 49 -3.51 2.79 9.93
C PHE A 49 -3.39 1.97 11.20
N GLU A 50 -4.51 1.43 11.64
CA GLU A 50 -4.60 0.48 12.73
C GLU A 50 -5.03 -0.89 12.23
N PHE A 51 -4.31 -1.93 12.63
CA PHE A 51 -4.63 -3.31 12.28
C PHE A 51 -4.33 -4.26 13.43
N LYS A 52 -4.89 -5.46 13.37
CA LYS A 52 -4.53 -6.56 14.27
C LYS A 52 -3.41 -7.37 13.65
N ASP A 53 -2.29 -7.50 14.37
CA ASP A 53 -1.17 -8.35 13.96
C ASP A 53 -1.53 -9.85 14.07
N ALA A 54 -0.63 -10.73 13.64
CA ALA A 54 -0.82 -12.18 13.72
C ALA A 54 -0.97 -12.70 15.17
N GLN A 55 -0.59 -11.90 16.17
CA GLN A 55 -0.75 -12.16 17.59
C GLN A 55 -2.04 -11.53 18.15
N ASN A 56 -2.91 -11.03 17.26
CA ASN A 56 -4.19 -10.39 17.58
C ASN A 56 -4.04 -9.10 18.40
N ARG A 57 -2.88 -8.44 18.34
CA ARG A 57 -2.60 -7.16 19.01
C ARG A 57 -2.90 -6.01 18.07
N LEU A 58 -3.59 -5.00 18.60
CA LEU A 58 -3.81 -3.73 17.91
C LEU A 58 -2.48 -3.01 17.73
N THR A 59 -2.07 -2.84 16.48
CA THR A 59 -0.83 -2.16 16.09
C THR A 59 -1.17 -1.00 15.17
N GLN A 60 -0.62 0.17 15.48
CA GLN A 60 -0.74 1.37 14.68
C GLN A 60 0.55 1.59 13.89
N VAL A 61 0.44 1.78 12.58
CA VAL A 61 1.59 2.03 11.71
C VAL A 61 1.32 3.24 10.82
N GLU A 62 2.29 4.14 10.78
CA GLU A 62 2.32 5.27 9.85
C GLU A 62 2.80 4.81 8.48
N SER A 63 2.04 5.17 7.44
CA SER A 63 2.48 5.01 6.06
C SER A 63 3.75 5.82 5.80
N ASN A 64 4.80 5.18 5.28
CA ASN A 64 5.94 5.90 4.71
C ASN A 64 5.64 6.51 3.32
N VAL A 65 4.44 6.26 2.78
CA VAL A 65 3.97 6.83 1.51
C VAL A 65 3.04 8.00 1.82
N GLY A 66 3.52 9.21 1.53
CA GLY A 66 2.76 10.44 1.64
C GLY A 66 2.13 10.82 0.30
N HIS A 67 0.83 11.09 0.30
CA HIS A 67 0.13 11.57 -0.89
C HIS A 67 0.17 13.10 -0.94
N GLY A 68 0.71 13.65 -2.04
CA GLY A 68 0.76 15.10 -2.26
C GLY A 68 -0.57 15.62 -2.81
N ASN A 69 -1.03 16.77 -2.32
CA ASN A 69 -2.17 17.55 -2.85
C ASN A 69 -3.56 16.88 -2.90
N SER A 70 -3.72 15.61 -2.50
CA SER A 70 -5.03 14.95 -2.39
C SER A 70 -5.02 13.86 -1.31
N LYS A 71 -6.14 13.70 -0.59
CA LYS A 71 -6.36 12.60 0.35
C LYS A 71 -7.00 11.45 -0.43
N PRO A 72 -6.29 10.33 -0.67
CA PRO A 72 -6.85 9.19 -1.40
C PRO A 72 -7.83 8.35 -0.56
N TYR A 73 -7.78 8.48 0.77
CA TYR A 73 -8.62 7.73 1.70
C TYR A 73 -9.24 8.69 2.73
N SER A 74 -10.31 8.26 3.39
CA SER A 74 -10.95 8.93 4.51
C SER A 74 -10.62 8.23 5.83
N VAL A 75 -10.71 8.96 6.94
CA VAL A 75 -10.62 8.34 8.28
C VAL A 75 -11.81 7.39 8.44
N GLY A 76 -11.55 6.15 8.84
CA GLY A 76 -12.52 5.05 8.90
C GLY A 76 -12.50 4.12 7.69
N ASP A 77 -11.81 4.47 6.60
CA ASP A 77 -11.71 3.58 5.44
C ASP A 77 -10.90 2.33 5.77
N GLN A 78 -11.40 1.19 5.29
CA GLN A 78 -10.67 -0.07 5.33
C GLN A 78 -9.75 -0.15 4.11
N VAL A 79 -8.45 -0.28 4.38
CA VAL A 79 -7.42 -0.47 3.37
C VAL A 79 -6.69 -1.77 3.59
N GLU A 80 -6.21 -2.36 2.51
CA GLU A 80 -5.42 -3.58 2.56
C GLU A 80 -3.94 -3.22 2.66
N ILE A 81 -3.31 -3.61 3.78
CA ILE A 81 -1.89 -3.38 4.04
C ILE A 81 -1.14 -4.70 3.96
N VAL A 82 0.14 -4.62 3.61
CA VAL A 82 1.04 -5.76 3.66
C VAL A 82 2.13 -5.45 4.67
N TYR A 83 2.34 -6.36 5.62
CA TYR A 83 3.37 -6.24 6.64
C TYR A 83 4.21 -7.52 6.69
N SER A 84 5.49 -7.37 7.03
CA SER A 84 6.37 -8.51 7.25
C SER A 84 6.19 -9.03 8.67
N LYS A 85 5.98 -10.34 8.83
CA LYS A 85 5.81 -10.98 10.15
C LYS A 85 6.99 -10.74 11.10
N GLU A 86 8.20 -10.66 10.54
CA GLU A 86 9.45 -10.42 11.26
C GLU A 86 9.59 -8.97 11.73
N ASN A 87 8.88 -8.02 11.10
CA ASN A 87 8.94 -6.61 11.47
C ASN A 87 7.60 -5.91 11.17
N PRO A 88 6.59 -6.05 12.05
CA PRO A 88 5.26 -5.49 11.85
C PRO A 88 5.22 -3.96 11.77
N GLN A 89 6.29 -3.28 12.22
CA GLN A 89 6.48 -1.83 12.09
C GLN A 89 6.76 -1.38 10.65
N ASN A 90 7.17 -2.30 9.77
CA ASN A 90 7.44 -2.04 8.35
C ASN A 90 6.20 -2.32 7.48
N ALA A 91 5.00 -2.04 7.99
CA ALA A 91 3.79 -2.17 7.18
C ALA A 91 3.82 -1.14 6.05
N ARG A 92 3.59 -1.61 4.82
CA ARG A 92 3.51 -0.75 3.64
C ARG A 92 2.13 -0.88 3.04
N ILE A 93 1.55 0.26 2.64
CA ILE A 93 0.37 0.25 1.77
C ILE A 93 0.78 -0.52 0.52
N ASN A 94 0.01 -1.54 0.17
CA ASN A 94 0.28 -2.29 -1.03
C ASN A 94 -0.19 -1.48 -2.25
N SER A 95 0.58 -0.46 -2.64
CA SER A 95 0.36 0.29 -3.89
C SER A 95 0.39 -0.64 -5.11
N PHE A 96 0.99 -1.83 -4.98
CA PHE A 96 0.97 -2.86 -6.00
C PHE A 96 -0.44 -3.42 -6.21
N LEU A 97 -1.19 -3.71 -5.14
CA LEU A 97 -2.60 -4.07 -5.31
C LEU A 97 -3.41 -2.90 -5.85
N ASN A 98 -3.25 -1.67 -5.35
CA ASN A 98 -4.04 -0.56 -5.90
C ASN A 98 -3.80 -0.33 -7.42
N GLN A 99 -2.60 -0.57 -7.91
CA GLN A 99 -2.28 -0.47 -9.35
C GLN A 99 -2.67 -1.72 -10.16
N TRP A 100 -2.70 -2.91 -9.54
CA TRP A 100 -2.91 -4.18 -10.24
C TRP A 100 -4.22 -4.90 -9.88
N LEU A 101 -5.04 -4.37 -8.95
CA LEU A 101 -6.26 -5.02 -8.45
C LEU A 101 -7.19 -5.38 -9.61
N PHE A 102 -7.36 -4.44 -10.54
CA PHE A 102 -8.15 -4.63 -11.75
C PHE A 102 -7.60 -5.80 -12.60
N THR A 103 -6.30 -5.80 -12.88
CA THR A 103 -5.64 -6.87 -13.64
C THR A 103 -5.69 -8.21 -12.93
N THR A 104 -5.56 -8.24 -11.60
CA THR A 104 -5.63 -9.46 -10.79
C THR A 104 -7.03 -10.06 -10.80
N ILE A 105 -8.08 -9.23 -10.67
CA ILE A 105 -9.47 -9.69 -10.78
C ILE A 105 -9.70 -10.32 -12.15
N VAL A 106 -9.36 -9.60 -13.22
CA VAL A 106 -9.52 -10.11 -14.60
C VAL A 106 -8.70 -11.39 -14.83
N GLY A 107 -7.45 -11.43 -14.35
CA GLY A 107 -6.58 -12.60 -14.45
C GLY A 107 -7.08 -13.81 -13.66
N SER A 108 -7.68 -13.61 -12.49
CA SER A 108 -8.23 -14.69 -11.66
C SER A 108 -9.38 -15.42 -12.34
N PHE A 109 -10.24 -14.70 -13.07
CA PHE A 109 -11.33 -15.30 -13.84
C PHE A 109 -10.78 -16.19 -14.97
N SER A 110 -9.74 -15.73 -15.68
CA SER A 110 -9.07 -16.53 -16.71
C SER A 110 -8.44 -17.82 -16.14
N LEU A 111 -7.85 -17.74 -14.94
CA LEU A 111 -7.26 -18.92 -14.30
C LEU A 111 -8.32 -19.96 -13.91
N LEU A 112 -9.48 -19.52 -13.40
CA LEU A 112 -10.61 -20.40 -13.09
C LEU A 112 -11.09 -21.18 -14.32
N PHE A 113 -11.22 -20.50 -15.47
CA PHE A 113 -11.60 -21.16 -16.72
C PHE A 113 -10.57 -22.20 -17.19
N LEU A 114 -9.27 -21.93 -17.02
CA LEU A 114 -8.22 -22.90 -17.35
C LEU A 114 -8.25 -24.13 -16.45
N ILE A 115 -8.49 -23.96 -15.14
CA ILE A 115 -8.61 -25.09 -14.21
C ILE A 115 -9.81 -25.98 -14.58
N ILE A 116 -10.94 -25.38 -14.94
CA ILE A 116 -12.14 -26.11 -15.38
C ILE A 116 -11.87 -26.84 -16.71
N ALA A 117 -11.20 -26.20 -17.67
CA ALA A 117 -10.84 -26.84 -18.94
C ALA A 117 -9.85 -27.99 -18.73
N PHE A 118 -8.85 -27.82 -17.86
CA PHE A 118 -7.82 -28.82 -17.57
C PHE A 118 -8.39 -30.04 -16.84
N THR A 119 -9.31 -29.84 -15.89
CA THR A 119 -10.01 -30.94 -15.21
C THR A 119 -10.90 -31.73 -16.16
N PHE A 120 -11.56 -31.07 -17.12
CA PHE A 120 -12.28 -31.75 -18.21
C PHE A 120 -11.36 -32.52 -19.16
N LYS A 121 -10.18 -31.96 -19.48
CA LYS A 121 -9.18 -32.59 -20.35
C LYS A 121 -8.49 -33.80 -19.72
N ILE A 122 -8.31 -33.81 -18.40
CA ILE A 122 -7.74 -34.94 -17.65
C ILE A 122 -8.73 -36.10 -17.53
N LYS A 123 -10.04 -35.79 -17.43
CA LYS A 123 -11.09 -36.80 -17.30
C LYS A 123 -11.50 -37.46 -18.63
N LYS A 124 -10.90 -37.08 -19.76
CA LYS A 124 -11.22 -37.58 -21.11
C LYS A 124 -9.99 -38.22 -21.75
#